data_AF-A0A7L1TGM3-F1
#
_entry.id   AF-A0A7L1TGM3-F1
#
_cell.length_a   1.000
_cell.length_b   1.000
_cell.length_c   1.000
_cell.angle_alpha   90.00
_cell.angle_beta   90.00
_cell.angle_gamma   90.00
#
_symmetry.space_group_name_H-M   'P 1'
#
loop_
_entity.id
_entity.type
_entity.pdbx_description
1 polymer ?
#
loop_
_entity_poly.entity_id
_entity_poly.type
_entity_poly.pdbx_seq_one_letter_code
_entity_poly.pdbx_strand_id
1 'polypeptide(L)' 'MTYRATSFIPLSGRDVITVNPKTGEIRLTGALDFEEVSIFDFRIEARDKGTPPLSGHCSVELEVLDVND' A
#
# COMPACT_ATOMS: atom_id res chain seq x y z
N MET A 1 -8.03 -14.61 -8.47
CA MET A 1 -6.94 -13.81 -7.93
C MET A 1 -7.53 -12.73 -7.05
N THR A 2 -6.88 -12.42 -5.93
CA THR A 2 -7.22 -11.32 -5.02
C THR A 2 -5.96 -10.61 -4.57
N TYR A 3 -6.03 -9.29 -4.43
CA TYR A 3 -4.92 -8.45 -3.96
C TYR A 3 -5.17 -7.95 -2.54
N ARG A 4 -4.10 -7.85 -1.76
CA ARG A 4 -4.10 -7.29 -0.39
C ARG A 4 -2.82 -6.51 -0.14
N ALA A 5 -2.93 -5.43 0.61
CA ALA A 5 -1.81 -4.63 1.07
C ALA A 5 -1.67 -4.81 2.58
N THR A 6 -0.43 -4.75 3.08
CA THR A 6 -0.18 -4.50 4.50
C THR A 6 -0.58 -3.07 4.82
N SER A 7 -1.30 -2.86 5.93
CA SER A 7 -1.60 -1.52 6.42
C SER A 7 -0.32 -0.76 6.73
N PHE A 8 -0.27 0.51 6.35
CA PHE A 8 0.77 1.44 6.76
C PHE A 8 0.11 2.57 7.54
N ILE A 9 0.49 2.70 8.81
CA ILE A 9 -0.12 3.64 9.75
C ILE A 9 0.99 4.61 10.19
N PRO A 10 1.03 5.84 9.66
CA PRO A 10 1.96 6.86 10.12
C PRO A 10 1.48 7.45 11.47
N LEU A 11 2.19 8.46 11.99
CA LEU A 11 1.96 9.01 13.34
C LEU A 11 0.52 9.53 13.57
N SER A 12 -0.17 9.91 12.50
CA SER A 12 -1.58 10.31 12.48
C SER A 12 -2.56 9.17 12.78
N GLY A 13 -2.08 7.92 12.86
CA GLY A 13 -2.86 6.79 13.39
C GLY A 13 -3.92 6.22 12.44
N ARG A 14 -3.86 6.55 11.15
CA ARG A 14 -4.78 6.03 10.12
C ARG A 14 -4.05 5.28 9.03
N ASP A 15 -4.65 4.22 8.48
CA ASP A 15 -4.11 3.54 7.30
C ASP A 15 -4.19 4.49 6.10
N VAL A 16 -3.05 4.81 5.49
CA VAL A 16 -2.99 5.79 4.40
C VAL A 16 -3.09 5.17 3.02
N ILE A 17 -3.11 3.84 2.92
CA ILE A 17 -3.14 3.11 1.65
C ILE A 17 -4.32 2.16 1.59
N THR A 18 -4.90 2.00 0.40
CA THR A 18 -5.81 0.92 0.10
C THR A 18 -5.43 0.27 -1.23
N VAL A 19 -5.73 -1.03 -1.35
CA VAL A 19 -5.60 -1.76 -2.61
C VAL A 19 -6.94 -2.34 -3.02
N ASN A 20 -7.29 -2.16 -4.29
CA ASN A 20 -8.48 -2.79 -4.85
C ASN A 20 -8.23 -4.31 -4.94
N PRO A 21 -9.03 -5.15 -4.26
CA PRO A 21 -8.77 -6.58 -4.20
C PRO A 21 -8.98 -7.30 -5.54
N LYS A 22 -9.59 -6.67 -6.55
CA LYS A 22 -9.82 -7.25 -7.88
C LYS A 22 -8.82 -6.77 -8.92
N THR A 23 -8.45 -5.49 -8.91
CA THR A 23 -7.60 -4.88 -9.94
C THR A 23 -6.15 -4.69 -9.49
N GLY A 24 -5.88 -4.70 -8.19
CA GLY A 24 -4.57 -4.34 -7.65
C GLY A 24 -4.27 -2.83 -7.68
N GLU A 25 -5.25 -1.99 -8.03
CA GLU A 25 -5.11 -0.53 -7.99
C GLU A 25 -4.80 -0.07 -6.56
N ILE A 26 -3.71 0.68 -6.38
CA ILE A 26 -3.28 1.26 -5.11
C ILE A 26 -3.75 2.71 -5.06
N ARG A 27 -4.33 3.11 -3.94
CA ARG A 27 -4.80 4.48 -3.71
C ARG A 27 -4.44 4.96 -2.31
N LEU A 28 -4.25 6.27 -2.19
CA LEU A 28 -4.20 6.92 -0.90
C LEU A 28 -5.61 7.06 -0.30
N THR A 29 -5.74 6.88 1.01
CA THR A 29 -7.00 7.09 1.73
C THR A 29 -7.19 8.54 2.19
N GLY A 30 -6.14 9.35 2.09
CA GLY A 30 -6.20 10.81 2.22
C GLY A 30 -4.83 11.46 1.98
N ALA A 31 -4.72 12.75 2.28
CA ALA A 31 -3.47 13.49 2.09
C ALA A 31 -2.35 12.91 2.96
N LEU A 32 -1.13 12.92 2.41
CA LEU A 32 0.10 12.66 3.13
C LEU A 32 0.75 13.99 3.50
N ASP A 33 1.36 14.02 4.68
CA ASP A 33 2.11 15.17 5.17
C ASP A 33 3.60 14.82 5.11
N PHE A 34 4.40 15.62 4.40
CA PHE A 34 5.80 15.31 4.15
C PHE A 34 6.61 15.32 5.46
N GLU A 35 6.28 16.25 6.36
CA GLU A 35 6.85 16.37 7.69
C GLU A 35 6.52 15.18 8.60
N GLU A 36 5.43 14.47 8.33
CA GLU A 36 5.03 13.27 9.04
C GLU A 36 5.73 12.02 8.49
N VAL A 37 5.79 11.89 7.16
CA VAL A 37 6.42 10.77 6.48
C VAL A 37 6.90 11.15 5.08
N SER A 38 8.20 11.01 4.83
CA SER A 38 8.81 11.29 3.53
C SER A 38 8.98 10.04 2.65
N ILE A 39 9.22 8.88 3.26
CA ILE A 39 9.37 7.59 2.58
C ILE A 39 8.73 6.50 3.42
N PHE A 40 7.99 5.59 2.79
CA PHE A 40 7.52 4.37 3.45
C PHE A 40 7.33 3.19 2.51
N ASP A 41 7.43 2.00 3.09
CA ASP A 41 7.30 0.73 2.39
C ASP A 41 6.06 -0.04 2.81
N PHE A 42 5.44 -0.72 1.86
CA PHE A 42 4.36 -1.68 2.12
C PHE A 42 4.46 -2.89 1.20
N ARG A 43 3.82 -3.98 1.60
CA ARG A 43 3.84 -5.24 0.86
C ARG A 43 2.48 -5.52 0.24
N ILE A 44 2.49 -5.91 -1.02
CA ILE A 44 1.33 -6.44 -1.73
C ILE A 44 1.41 -7.98 -1.75
N GLU A 45 0.30 -8.64 -1.46
CA GLU A 45 0.08 -10.06 -1.72
C GLU A 45 -0.94 -10.21 -2.85
N ALA A 46 -0.59 -11.02 -3.84
CA ALA A 46 -1.52 -11.52 -4.84
C ALA A 46 -1.74 -13.02 -4.63
N ARG A 47 -2.98 -13.40 -4.31
CA ARG A 47 -3.37 -14.80 -4.07
C ARG A 47 -4.22 -15.30 -5.23
N ASP A 48 -3.88 -16.45 -5.80
CA ASP A 48 -4.66 -17.05 -6.89
C ASP A 48 -5.94 -17.76 -6.39
N LYS A 49 -6.62 -18.49 -7.28
CA LYS A 49 -7.84 -19.27 -6.95
C LYS A 49 -7.58 -20.79 -7.07
N GLY A 50 -6.32 -21.22 -7.02
CA GLY A 50 -5.95 -22.63 -7.11
C GLY A 50 -6.36 -23.43 -5.87
N THR A 51 -6.19 -24.75 -5.96
CA THR A 51 -6.37 -25.68 -4.84
C THR A 51 -5.15 -26.62 -4.79
N PRO A 52 -4.16 -26.38 -3.91
CA PRO A 52 -4.09 -25.29 -2.94
C PRO A 52 -3.84 -23.92 -3.61
N PRO A 53 -4.26 -22.82 -2.97
CA PRO A 53 -3.99 -21.48 -3.48
C PRO A 53 -2.52 -21.12 -3.34
N LEU A 54 -1.95 -20.46 -4.34
CA LEU A 54 -0.60 -19.89 -4.31
C LEU A 54 -0.65 -18.37 -4.11
N SER A 55 0.37 -17.84 -3.43
CA SER A 55 0.53 -16.41 -3.19
C SER A 55 1.87 -15.91 -3.73
N GLY A 56 1.84 -14.76 -4.39
CA GLY A 56 3.01 -13.97 -4.77
C GLY A 56 3.08 -12.69 -3.94
N HIS A 57 4.28 -12.16 -3.75
CA HIS A 57 4.49 -10.94 -2.96
C HIS A 57 5.40 -9.93 -3.66
N CYS A 58 5.16 -8.65 -3.39
CA CYS A 58 5.97 -7.54 -3.88
C CYS A 58 6.08 -6.48 -2.79
N SER A 59 7.23 -5.83 -2.68
CA SER A 59 7.44 -4.64 -1.85
C SER A 59 7.32 -3.39 -2.71
N VAL A 60 6.67 -2.37 -2.19
CA VAL A 60 6.49 -1.06 -2.82
C VAL A 60 7.02 0.00 -1.87
N GLU A 61 7.96 0.80 -2.36
CA GLU A 61 8.48 2.00 -1.70
C GLU A 61 7.72 3.21 -2.28
N LEU A 62 7.24 4.08 -1.41
CA LEU A 62 6.54 5.31 -1.77
C LEU A 62 7.31 6.50 -1.22
N GLU A 63 7.75 7.37 -2.11
CA GLU A 63 8.36 8.66 -1.79
C GLU A 63 7.31 9.76 -1.87
N VAL A 64 7.15 10.50 -0.76
CA VAL A 64 6.29 11.67 -0.69
C VAL A 64 7.12 12.87 -1.13
N LEU A 65 6.68 13.54 -2.19
CA LEU A 65 7.34 14.74 -2.68
C LEU A 65 6.81 15.95 -1.90
N ASP A 66 7.73 16.77 -1.39
CA ASP A 66 7.38 18.07 -0.83
C ASP A 66 6.83 18.96 -1.95
N VAL A 67 5.74 19.66 -1.66
CA VAL A 67 5.12 20.62 -2.59
C VAL A 67 5.96 21.89 -2.74
N ASN A 68 6.91 22.12 -1.83
CA ASN A 68 7.72 23.33 -1.76
C ASN A 68 9.14 23.18 -2.36
N ASP A 69 9.48 22.02 -2.95
CA ASP A 69 10.69 21.85 -3.77
C ASP A 69 10.46 22.27 -5.23
#